data_AF-A0A2D5YL23-F1
#
_entry.id   AF-A0A2D5YL23-F1
#
_cell.length_a   1.000
_cell.length_b   1.000
_cell.length_c   1.000
_cell.angle_alpha   90.00
_cell.angle_beta   90.00
_cell.angle_gamma   90.00
#
_symmetry.space_group_name_H-M   'P 1'
#
loop_
_entity.id
_entity.type
_entity.pdbx_description
1 polymer ?
#
loop_
_entity_poly.entity_id
_entity_poly.type
_entity_poly.pdbx_seq_one_letter_code
_entity_poly.pdbx_strand_id
1 'polypeptide(L)'
;MYARSVIPEAESSGAYLTYAIQLLPEGLKGFFLAGILATILSTLDSYLFLAGTNLAYDLAPKKYKGKMMIHHIGVVFVGLLSVVMAIVFEGNIKSVWKTLGSYSASCLLLPVIFGYIFPRKIKDIHFVIICTTGVIFTTIWRMLDRQGIWAEIDSLYIGVITTTFATILTLIFDAKRLKN
;
A
#
# COMPACT_ATOMS: atom_id res chain seq x y z
N MET A 1 -22.94 6.21 10.73
CA MET A 1 -24.41 6.25 10.61
C MET A 1 -25.01 7.36 11.46
N TYR A 2 -24.71 7.46 12.77
CA TYR A 2 -25.20 8.57 13.61
C TYR A 2 -24.79 9.98 13.16
N ALA A 3 -23.52 10.20 12.80
CA ALA A 3 -23.09 11.50 12.27
C ALA A 3 -23.83 11.90 10.98
N ARG A 4 -24.17 10.92 10.12
CA ARG A 4 -24.91 11.16 8.88
C ARG A 4 -26.39 11.44 9.12
N SER A 5 -26.99 10.86 10.15
CA SER A 5 -28.38 11.14 10.51
C SER A 5 -28.54 12.52 11.16
N VAL A 6 -27.54 12.98 11.91
CA VAL A 6 -27.59 14.28 12.60
C VAL A 6 -27.06 15.42 11.72
N ILE A 7 -26.03 15.17 10.91
CA ILE A 7 -25.42 16.17 10.02
C ILE A 7 -25.38 15.62 8.58
N PRO A 8 -26.52 15.62 7.86
CA PRO A 8 -26.62 15.02 6.54
C PRO A 8 -25.75 15.71 5.49
N GLU A 9 -25.43 16.99 5.67
CA GLU A 9 -24.62 17.77 4.73
C GLU A 9 -23.11 17.69 5.02
N ALA A 10 -22.70 17.10 6.15
CA ALA A 10 -21.28 16.96 6.43
C ALA A 10 -20.60 16.01 5.44
N GLU A 11 -19.41 16.41 5.00
CA GLU A 11 -18.54 15.58 4.19
C GLU A 11 -18.17 14.31 4.98
N SER A 12 -18.21 13.15 4.31
CA SER A 12 -18.07 11.85 4.99
C SER A 12 -16.71 11.65 5.66
N SER A 13 -15.66 12.31 5.15
CA SER A 13 -14.30 12.29 5.67
C SER A 13 -14.18 12.92 7.07
N GLY A 14 -14.87 14.04 7.31
CA GLY A 14 -14.83 14.79 8.57
C GLY A 14 -16.01 14.56 9.50
N ALA A 15 -17.12 14.00 9.01
CA ALA A 15 -18.38 13.91 9.75
C ALA A 15 -18.27 13.25 11.13
N TYR A 16 -17.43 12.22 11.28
CA TYR A 16 -17.21 11.56 12.57
C TYR A 16 -16.58 12.50 13.61
N LEU A 17 -15.52 13.21 13.22
CA LEU A 17 -14.80 14.12 14.10
C LEU A 17 -15.66 15.33 14.47
N THR A 18 -16.32 15.93 13.47
CA THR A 18 -17.23 17.07 13.65
C THR A 18 -18.35 16.73 14.61
N TYR A 19 -18.99 15.57 14.42
CA TYR A 19 -20.08 15.13 15.27
C TYR A 19 -19.63 14.87 16.72
N ALA A 20 -18.48 14.22 16.91
CA ALA A 20 -17.94 13.98 18.24
C ALA A 20 -17.62 15.28 19.00
N ILE A 21 -17.06 16.28 18.31
CA ILE A 21 -16.77 17.59 18.90
C ILE A 21 -18.05 18.34 19.28
N GLN A 22 -19.13 18.20 18.52
CA GLN A 22 -20.42 18.85 18.85
C GLN A 22 -21.11 18.16 20.03
N LEU A 23 -20.94 16.85 20.18
CA LEU A 23 -21.63 16.05 21.20
C LEU A 23 -20.95 16.11 22.57
N LEU A 24 -19.62 16.16 22.62
CA LEU A 24 -18.86 16.00 23.85
C LEU A 24 -18.77 17.31 24.67
N PRO A 25 -18.92 17.24 26.00
CA PRO A 25 -18.69 18.38 26.88
C PRO A 25 -17.20 18.76 26.92
N GLU A 26 -16.92 19.93 27.47
CA GLU A 26 -15.56 20.40 27.74
C GLU A 26 -14.80 19.39 28.61
N GLY A 27 -13.48 19.31 28.43
CA GLY A 27 -12.66 18.24 29.02
C GLY A 27 -12.71 16.92 28.21
N LEU A 28 -13.88 16.30 28.06
CA LEU A 28 -14.00 15.05 27.29
C LEU A 28 -13.70 15.24 25.80
N LYS A 29 -14.05 16.41 25.25
CA LYS A 29 -13.64 16.82 23.90
C LYS A 29 -12.12 16.80 23.73
N GLY A 30 -11.39 17.35 24.69
CA GLY A 30 -9.92 17.37 24.69
C GLY A 30 -9.34 15.97 24.82
N PHE A 31 -9.88 15.15 25.73
CA PHE A 31 -9.48 13.77 25.90
C PHE A 31 -9.69 12.93 24.62
N PHE A 32 -10.83 13.09 23.96
CA PHE A 32 -11.15 12.42 22.70
C PHE A 32 -10.16 12.79 21.59
N LEU A 33 -9.90 14.09 21.40
CA LEU A 33 -8.92 14.56 20.39
C LEU A 33 -7.51 14.07 20.70
N ALA A 34 -7.11 14.11 21.97
CA ALA A 34 -5.82 13.58 22.41
C ALA A 34 -5.71 12.08 22.14
N GLY A 35 -6.77 11.29 22.35
CA GLY A 35 -6.80 9.87 22.04
C GLY A 35 -6.66 9.56 20.54
N ILE A 36 -7.34 10.34 19.68
CA ILE A 36 -7.17 10.22 18.22
C ILE A 36 -5.73 10.54 17.82
N LEU A 37 -5.19 11.68 18.28
CA LEU A 37 -3.82 12.08 17.98
C LEU A 37 -2.80 11.06 18.48
N ALA A 38 -2.98 10.53 19.69
CA ALA A 38 -2.12 9.51 20.27
C ALA A 38 -2.11 8.23 19.41
N THR A 39 -3.28 7.79 18.92
CA THR A 39 -3.41 6.61 18.06
C THR A 39 -2.75 6.83 16.69
N ILE A 40 -2.91 8.03 16.11
CA ILE A 40 -2.26 8.39 14.86
C ILE A 40 -0.74 8.39 15.05
N LEU A 41 -0.24 9.04 16.09
CA LEU A 41 1.19 9.14 16.38
C LEU A 41 1.81 7.77 16.68
N SER A 42 1.14 6.90 17.43
CA SER A 42 1.67 5.56 17.73
C SER A 42 1.83 4.70 16.47
N THR A 43 0.92 4.86 15.51
CA THR A 43 0.96 4.14 14.23
C THR A 43 2.01 4.75 13.30
N LEU A 44 2.05 6.08 13.22
CA LEU A 44 3.00 6.82 12.40
C LEU A 44 4.45 6.56 12.84
N ASP A 45 4.71 6.58 14.14
CA ASP A 45 6.05 6.32 14.70
C ASP A 45 6.54 4.92 14.31
N SER A 46 5.71 3.89 14.52
CA SER A 46 6.02 2.51 14.16
C SER A 46 6.31 2.34 12.66
N TYR A 47 5.54 2.99 11.78
CA TYR A 47 5.73 2.91 10.34
C TYR A 47 6.96 3.68 9.84
N LEU A 48 7.22 4.88 10.38
CA LEU A 48 8.43 5.63 10.04
C LEU A 48 9.68 4.88 10.49
N PHE A 49 9.67 4.31 11.70
CA PHE A 49 10.76 3.51 12.21
C PHE A 49 11.04 2.29 11.32
N LEU A 50 9.99 1.55 10.92
CA LEU A 50 10.12 0.40 10.04
C LEU A 50 10.65 0.80 8.65
N ALA A 51 10.15 1.91 8.08
CA ALA A 51 10.61 2.39 6.79
C ALA A 51 12.09 2.86 6.83
N GLY A 52 12.48 3.56 7.90
CA GLY A 52 13.88 3.94 8.13
C GLY A 52 14.79 2.72 8.29
N THR A 53 14.31 1.66 8.95
CA THR A 53 15.04 0.40 9.12
C THR A 53 15.22 -0.32 7.78
N ASN A 54 14.16 -0.45 6.98
CA ASN A 54 14.24 -1.05 5.64
C ASN A 54 15.19 -0.27 4.74
N LEU A 55 15.17 1.06 4.78
CA LEU A 55 16.12 1.89 4.04
C LEU A 55 17.56 1.68 4.49
N ALA A 56 17.81 1.58 5.80
CA ALA A 56 19.15 1.42 6.35
C ALA A 56 19.74 0.00 6.17
N TYR A 57 18.91 -1.04 6.22
CA TYR A 57 19.37 -2.43 6.19
C TYR A 57 19.11 -3.15 4.87
N ASP A 58 18.05 -2.82 4.13
CA ASP A 58 17.71 -3.56 2.91
C ASP A 58 18.12 -2.81 1.64
N LEU A 59 17.91 -1.49 1.60
CA LEU A 59 18.19 -0.68 0.41
C LEU A 59 19.55 0.04 0.44
N ALA A 60 20.16 0.21 1.62
CA ALA A 60 21.42 0.94 1.73
C ALA A 60 22.58 0.21 1.02
N PRO A 61 23.49 0.94 0.36
CA PRO A 61 24.71 0.35 -0.19
C PRO A 61 25.52 -0.35 0.90
N LYS A 62 26.23 -1.44 0.55
CA LYS A 62 27.01 -2.26 1.49
C LYS A 62 27.91 -1.44 2.45
N LYS A 63 28.47 -0.32 1.98
CA LYS A 63 29.33 0.60 2.76
C LYS A 63 28.60 1.32 3.91
N TYR A 64 27.29 1.54 3.78
CA TYR A 64 26.48 2.32 4.73
C TYR A 64 25.36 1.50 5.38
N LYS A 65 25.30 0.20 5.08
CA LYS A 65 24.32 -0.74 5.62
C LYS A 65 24.32 -0.73 7.15
N GLY A 66 23.14 -0.60 7.75
CA GLY A 66 22.92 -0.60 9.19
C GLY A 66 23.44 0.62 9.95
N LYS A 67 23.90 1.67 9.26
CA LYS A 67 24.34 2.90 9.94
C LYS A 67 23.14 3.70 10.44
N MET A 68 23.23 4.12 11.70
CA MET A 68 22.19 4.92 12.36
C MET A 68 21.85 6.21 11.60
N MET A 69 22.84 6.85 10.97
CA MET A 69 22.62 8.02 10.12
C MET A 69 21.69 7.74 8.93
N ILE A 70 21.82 6.59 8.27
CA ILE A 70 20.94 6.23 7.14
C ILE A 70 19.51 5.98 7.62
N HIS A 71 19.35 5.38 8.81
CA HIS A 71 18.03 5.20 9.42
C HIS A 71 17.33 6.55 9.65
N HIS A 72 18.01 7.52 10.27
CA HIS A 72 17.44 8.85 10.51
C HIS A 72 17.11 9.59 9.20
N ILE A 73 18.00 9.52 8.20
CA ILE A 73 17.73 10.07 6.86
C ILE A 73 16.50 9.39 6.25
N GLY A 74 16.38 8.06 6.38
CA GLY A 74 15.25 7.30 5.89
C GLY A 74 13.93 7.69 6.55
N VAL A 75 13.92 7.88 7.87
CA VAL A 75 12.75 8.38 8.63
C VAL A 75 12.32 9.75 8.11
N VAL A 76 13.25 10.71 7.98
CA VAL A 76 12.94 12.06 7.49
C VAL A 76 12.46 12.03 6.04
N PHE A 77 13.14 11.26 5.19
CA PHE A 77 12.79 11.11 3.78
C PHE A 77 11.38 10.53 3.60
N VAL A 78 11.07 9.43 4.29
CA VAL A 78 9.74 8.80 4.21
C VAL A 78 8.67 9.70 4.80
N GLY A 79 8.96 10.39 5.92
CA GLY A 79 8.04 11.38 6.49
C GLY A 79 7.71 12.50 5.50
N LEU A 80 8.72 13.06 4.83
CA LEU A 80 8.50 14.07 3.79
C LEU A 80 7.71 13.52 2.60
N LEU A 81 8.06 12.31 2.14
CA LEU A 81 7.35 11.63 1.07
C LEU A 81 5.87 11.38 1.43
N SER A 82 5.57 11.01 2.68
CA SER A 82 4.20 10.85 3.18
C SER A 82 3.41 12.16 3.12
N VAL A 83 4.03 13.30 3.47
CA VAL A 83 3.39 14.62 3.34
C VAL A 83 3.11 14.96 1.86
N VAL A 84 4.09 14.73 0.98
CA VAL A 84 3.90 14.94 -0.47
C VAL A 84 2.76 14.08 -1.01
N MET A 85 2.71 12.80 -0.63
CA MET A 85 1.63 11.90 -1.03
C MET A 85 0.27 12.34 -0.47
N ALA A 86 0.21 12.84 0.77
CA ALA A 86 -1.04 13.38 1.32
C ALA A 86 -1.57 14.57 0.50
N ILE A 87 -0.69 15.44 0.00
CA ILE A 87 -1.05 16.57 -0.86
C ILE A 87 -1.51 16.10 -2.25
N VAL A 88 -0.75 15.19 -2.88
CA VAL A 88 -1.06 14.66 -4.23
C VAL A 88 -2.42 13.95 -4.27
N PHE A 89 -2.81 13.30 -3.18
CA PHE A 89 -4.09 12.61 -3.06
C PHE A 89 -5.20 13.46 -2.43
N GLU A 90 -4.98 14.77 -2.25
CA GLU A 90 -5.97 15.71 -1.68
C GLU A 90 -6.52 15.27 -0.32
N GLY A 91 -5.69 14.59 0.49
CA GLY A 91 -6.12 14.03 1.78
C GLY A 91 -7.10 12.85 1.68
N ASN A 92 -7.41 12.34 0.48
CA ASN A 92 -8.33 11.23 0.28
C ASN A 92 -7.69 9.88 0.62
N ILE A 93 -7.82 9.47 1.88
CA ILE A 93 -7.24 8.22 2.38
C ILE A 93 -7.74 6.98 1.64
N LYS A 94 -8.99 6.96 1.18
CA LYS A 94 -9.54 5.85 0.40
C LYS A 94 -8.80 5.70 -0.93
N SER A 95 -8.50 6.82 -1.60
CA SER A 95 -7.75 6.83 -2.86
C SER A 95 -6.31 6.35 -2.64
N VAL A 96 -5.65 6.82 -1.59
CA VAL A 96 -4.29 6.37 -1.22
C VAL A 96 -4.26 4.87 -0.97
N TRP A 97 -5.16 4.37 -0.12
CA TRP A 97 -5.21 2.96 0.27
C TRP A 97 -5.53 2.05 -0.91
N LYS A 98 -6.52 2.42 -1.74
CA LYS A 98 -6.80 1.68 -2.97
C LYS A 98 -5.62 1.67 -3.93
N THR A 99 -4.96 2.81 -4.11
CA THR A 99 -3.84 2.91 -5.03
C THR A 99 -2.67 2.04 -4.60
N LEU A 100 -2.13 2.29 -3.40
CA LEU A 100 -0.94 1.61 -2.90
C LEU A 100 -1.25 0.13 -2.58
N GLY A 101 -2.43 -0.14 -2.05
CA GLY A 101 -2.90 -1.49 -1.77
C GLY A 101 -3.03 -2.34 -3.03
N SER A 102 -3.63 -1.80 -4.09
CA SER A 102 -3.76 -2.52 -5.36
C SER A 102 -2.40 -2.81 -5.98
N TYR A 103 -1.47 -1.85 -6.04
CA TYR A 103 -0.11 -2.14 -6.54
C TYR A 103 0.60 -3.21 -5.72
N SER A 104 0.57 -3.12 -4.39
CA SER A 104 1.25 -4.07 -3.52
C SER A 104 0.68 -5.48 -3.67
N ALA A 105 -0.65 -5.61 -3.63
CA ALA A 105 -1.34 -6.89 -3.76
C ALA A 105 -1.17 -7.49 -5.16
N SER A 106 -1.35 -6.69 -6.21
CA SER A 106 -1.22 -7.15 -7.60
C SER A 106 0.15 -7.71 -7.93
N CYS A 107 1.22 -7.14 -7.36
CA CYS A 107 2.58 -7.50 -7.76
C CYS A 107 3.19 -8.59 -6.89
N LEU A 108 2.85 -8.62 -5.59
CA LEU A 108 3.54 -9.47 -4.62
C LEU A 108 2.68 -10.62 -4.08
N LEU A 109 1.35 -10.45 -3.96
CA LEU A 109 0.52 -11.40 -3.23
C LEU A 109 0.68 -12.84 -3.74
N LEU A 110 0.45 -13.06 -5.04
CA LEU A 110 0.54 -14.39 -5.63
C LEU A 110 1.97 -14.91 -5.77
N PRO A 111 2.94 -14.14 -6.31
CA PRO A 111 4.30 -14.63 -6.46
C PRO A 111 4.93 -15.03 -5.12
N VAL A 112 4.65 -14.28 -4.05
CA VAL A 112 5.17 -14.58 -2.70
C VAL A 112 4.49 -15.81 -2.11
N ILE A 113 3.15 -15.90 -2.14
CA ILE A 113 2.42 -17.08 -1.65
C ILE A 113 2.89 -18.33 -2.38
N PHE A 114 3.00 -18.27 -3.72
CA PHE A 114 3.45 -19.39 -4.52
C PHE A 114 4.90 -19.78 -4.21
N GLY A 115 5.80 -18.80 -4.10
CA GLY A 115 7.20 -19.04 -3.74
C GLY A 115 7.36 -19.69 -2.36
N TYR A 116 6.46 -19.37 -1.42
CA TYR A 116 6.43 -19.98 -0.09
C TYR A 116 5.87 -21.41 -0.09
N ILE A 117 4.76 -21.67 -0.79
CA ILE A 117 4.14 -23.00 -0.86
C ILE A 117 5.00 -23.98 -1.69
N PHE A 118 5.61 -23.50 -2.77
CA PHE A 118 6.43 -24.30 -3.68
C PHE A 118 7.86 -23.79 -3.75
N PRO A 119 8.66 -23.99 -2.69
CA PRO A 119 10.02 -23.51 -2.64
C PRO A 119 10.85 -24.08 -3.80
N ARG A 120 11.75 -23.26 -4.35
CA ARG A 120 12.65 -23.57 -5.49
C ARG A 120 11.98 -23.80 -6.85
N LYS A 121 10.65 -23.69 -6.97
CA LYS A 121 9.98 -23.79 -8.28
C LYS A 121 10.07 -22.51 -9.12
N ILE A 122 10.26 -21.36 -8.50
CA ILE A 122 10.42 -20.07 -9.18
C ILE A 122 11.86 -19.60 -8.94
N LYS A 123 12.57 -19.28 -10.03
CA LYS A 123 13.89 -18.62 -9.98
C LYS A 123 13.71 -17.12 -9.75
N ASP A 124 14.68 -16.48 -9.12
CA ASP A 124 14.65 -15.04 -8.80
C ASP A 124 14.32 -14.16 -10.01
N ILE A 125 14.88 -14.46 -11.19
CA ILE A 125 14.60 -13.71 -12.41
C ILE A 125 13.13 -13.82 -12.85
N HIS A 126 12.52 -15.00 -12.73
CA HIS A 126 11.11 -15.20 -13.05
C HIS A 126 10.22 -14.46 -12.06
N PHE A 127 10.56 -14.49 -10.76
CA PHE A 127 9.86 -13.73 -9.74
C PHE A 127 9.84 -12.23 -10.08
N VAL A 128 11.00 -11.65 -10.41
CA VAL A 128 11.11 -10.23 -10.77
C VAL A 128 10.28 -9.91 -12.02
N ILE A 129 10.33 -10.76 -13.06
CA ILE A 129 9.51 -10.57 -14.27
C ILE A 129 8.02 -10.60 -13.93
N ILE A 130 7.57 -11.59 -13.15
CA ILE A 130 6.16 -11.70 -12.75
C ILE A 130 5.73 -10.44 -12.00
N CYS A 131 6.47 -10.02 -10.97
CA CYS A 131 6.15 -8.81 -10.21
C CYS A 131 6.10 -7.56 -11.10
N THR A 132 7.08 -7.40 -12.00
CA THR A 132 7.15 -6.25 -12.90
C THR A 132 5.99 -6.22 -13.90
N THR A 133 5.62 -7.37 -14.46
CA THR A 133 4.43 -7.47 -15.33
C THR A 133 3.15 -7.11 -14.58
N GLY A 134 3.01 -7.53 -13.33
CA GLY A 134 1.91 -7.11 -12.44
C GLY A 134 1.83 -5.58 -12.30
N VAL A 135 2.94 -4.90 -12.05
CA VAL A 135 2.98 -3.42 -11.95
C VAL A 135 2.52 -2.78 -13.25
N ILE A 136 3.07 -3.23 -14.39
CA ILE A 136 2.79 -2.67 -15.70
C ILE A 136 1.30 -2.78 -16.04
N PHE A 137 0.72 -3.97 -15.93
CA PHE A 137 -0.69 -4.17 -16.26
C PHE A 137 -1.63 -3.46 -15.29
N THR A 138 -1.29 -3.39 -14.00
CA THR A 138 -2.05 -2.61 -13.01
C THR A 138 -2.02 -1.12 -13.37
N THR A 139 -0.87 -0.59 -13.78
CA THR A 139 -0.71 0.81 -14.20
C THR A 139 -1.52 1.09 -15.46
N ILE A 140 -1.38 0.25 -16.49
CA ILE A 140 -2.12 0.38 -17.76
C ILE A 140 -3.62 0.38 -17.48
N TRP A 141 -4.10 -0.60 -16.69
CA TRP A 141 -5.52 -0.67 -16.33
C TRP A 141 -5.99 0.60 -15.62
N ARG A 142 -5.16 1.17 -14.75
CA ARG A 142 -5.49 2.39 -14.01
C ARG A 142 -5.50 3.66 -14.86
N MET A 143 -4.73 3.71 -15.94
CA MET A 143 -4.67 4.87 -16.84
C MET A 143 -5.74 4.82 -17.94
N LEU A 144 -6.28 3.64 -18.26
CA LEU A 144 -7.36 3.50 -19.21
C LEU A 144 -8.64 4.10 -18.64
N ASP A 145 -9.30 4.94 -19.44
CA ASP A 145 -10.63 5.45 -19.13
C ASP A 145 -11.65 4.31 -19.28
N ARG A 146 -12.34 3.97 -18.21
CA ARG A 146 -13.20 2.78 -18.12
C ARG A 146 -14.65 3.20 -17.98
N GLN A 147 -15.48 2.68 -18.88
CA GLN A 147 -16.92 2.94 -18.89
C GLN A 147 -17.72 1.65 -18.62
N GLY A 148 -18.89 1.81 -18.00
CA GLY A 148 -19.79 0.69 -17.68
C GLY A 148 -19.20 -0.27 -16.64
N ILE A 149 -19.42 -1.58 -16.84
CA ILE A 149 -19.05 -2.65 -15.91
C ILE A 149 -17.54 -2.66 -15.59
N TRP A 150 -16.70 -2.19 -16.52
CA TRP A 150 -15.25 -2.13 -16.36
C TRP A 150 -14.79 -1.09 -15.33
N ALA A 151 -15.62 -0.08 -15.03
CA ALA A 151 -15.31 0.94 -14.03
C ALA A 151 -15.36 0.39 -12.59
N GLU A 152 -16.18 -0.63 -12.33
CA GLU A 152 -16.32 -1.25 -11.01
C GLU A 152 -15.19 -2.23 -10.68
N ILE A 153 -14.48 -2.73 -11.71
CA ILE A 153 -13.38 -3.67 -11.54
C ILE A 153 -12.15 -2.93 -11.02
N ASP A 154 -11.77 -3.22 -9.77
CA ASP A 154 -10.55 -2.67 -9.20
C ASP A 154 -9.30 -3.17 -9.95
N SER A 155 -8.32 -2.28 -10.12
CA SER A 155 -7.02 -2.59 -10.70
C SER A 155 -6.30 -3.76 -10.03
N LEU A 156 -6.60 -4.03 -8.75
CA LEU A 156 -6.08 -5.19 -8.03
C LEU A 156 -6.32 -6.49 -8.81
N TYR A 157 -7.55 -6.73 -9.25
CA TYR A 157 -7.95 -8.00 -9.85
C TYR A 157 -7.20 -8.29 -11.15
N ILE A 158 -7.00 -7.28 -11.98
CA ILE A 158 -6.25 -7.40 -13.23
C ILE A 158 -4.78 -7.71 -12.97
N GLY A 159 -4.18 -7.04 -11.99
CA GLY A 159 -2.81 -7.31 -11.58
C GLY A 159 -2.62 -8.73 -11.00
N VAL A 160 -3.59 -9.23 -10.24
CA VAL A 160 -3.57 -10.61 -9.72
C VAL A 160 -3.73 -11.63 -10.85
N ILE A 161 -4.64 -11.41 -11.81
CA ILE A 161 -4.83 -12.31 -12.96
C ILE A 161 -3.55 -12.37 -13.81
N THR A 162 -2.94 -11.22 -14.07
CA THR A 162 -1.72 -11.13 -14.90
C THR A 162 -0.54 -11.81 -14.23
N THR A 163 -0.33 -11.60 -12.92
CA THR A 163 0.72 -12.33 -12.18
C THR A 163 0.45 -13.82 -12.07
N THR A 164 -0.82 -14.25 -11.93
CA THR A 164 -1.19 -15.68 -11.98
C THR A 164 -0.77 -16.29 -13.32
N PHE A 165 -1.16 -15.65 -14.42
CA PHE A 165 -0.91 -16.15 -15.76
C PHE A 165 0.59 -16.20 -16.06
N ALA A 166 1.33 -15.14 -15.71
CA ALA A 166 2.79 -15.10 -15.84
C ALA A 166 3.47 -16.22 -15.03
N THR A 167 3.00 -16.48 -13.81
CA THR A 167 3.51 -17.59 -12.99
C THR A 167 3.29 -18.94 -13.67
N ILE A 168 2.08 -19.22 -14.15
CA ILE A 168 1.76 -20.48 -14.85
C ILE A 168 2.63 -20.65 -16.10
N LEU A 169 2.79 -19.59 -16.90
CA LEU A 169 3.64 -19.63 -18.08
C LEU A 169 5.08 -19.99 -17.73
N THR A 170 5.67 -19.34 -16.71
CA THR A 170 7.06 -19.63 -16.30
C THR A 170 7.26 -21.08 -15.89
N LEU A 171 6.29 -21.69 -15.18
CA LEU A 171 6.34 -23.10 -14.80
C LEU A 171 6.29 -24.04 -16.00
N ILE A 172 5.45 -23.73 -17.00
CA ILE A 172 5.35 -24.53 -18.23
C ILE A 172 6.65 -24.47 -19.03
N PHE A 173 7.26 -23.28 -19.15
CA PHE A 173 8.53 -23.10 -19.85
C PHE A 173 9.67 -23.85 -19.16
N ASP A 174 9.77 -23.77 -17.83
CA ASP A 174 10.80 -24.49 -17.08
C ASP A 174 10.59 -26.01 -17.16
N ALA A 175 9.35 -26.50 -17.14
CA ALA A 175 9.05 -27.93 -17.31
C ALA A 175 9.46 -28.46 -18.71
N LYS A 176 9.25 -27.67 -19.77
CA LYS A 176 9.69 -28.02 -21.13
C LYS A 176 11.21 -28.03 -21.26
N ARG A 177 11.91 -27.10 -20.60
CA ARG A 177 13.37 -26.99 -20.64
C ARG A 177 14.08 -28.15 -19.93
N LEU A 178 13.45 -28.77 -18.94
CA LEU A 178 13.99 -29.96 -18.27
C LEU A 178 13.83 -31.26 -19.08
N LYS A 179 12.99 -31.25 -20.12
CA LYS A 179 12.69 -32.43 -20.94
C LYS A 179 13.52 -32.51 -22.24
N ASN A 180 14.16 -31.41 -22.62
CA ASN A 180 15.11 -31.31 -23.74
C ASN A 180 16.55 -31.30 -23.21
#